data_AF-A0A7Y6NQ22-F1
#
_entry.id   AF-A0A7Y6NQ22-F1
#
_cell.length_a   1.000
_cell.length_b   1.000
_cell.length_c   1.000
_cell.angle_alpha   90.00
_cell.angle_beta   90.00
_cell.angle_gamma   90.00
#
_symmetry.space_group_name_H-M   'P 1'
#
loop_
_entity.id
_entity.type
_entity.pdbx_description
1 polymer ?
#
loop_
_entity_poly.entity_id
_entity_poly.type
_entity_poly.pdbx_seq_one_letter_code
_entity_poly.pdbx_strand_id
1 'polypeptide(L)'
;MKPARLPRRRVRGFTLVESMVVVAIVGVLSSIALPSMEGHVLRARRSDALVSLMRAQLAEERWLANSAAFGSLAEIGVAERSSAGHYTLELAAAPGGYRITATATGAQTRDRACRVLRVQMAGGDLTFASGSDAEVANDAGPNRACWNR
;
A
#
# COMPACT_ATOMS: atom_id res chain seq x y z
N MET A 1 74.42 -8.45 -10.97
CA MET A 1 73.30 -8.85 -10.08
C MET A 1 72.14 -9.35 -10.92
N LYS A 2 71.71 -10.61 -10.76
CA LYS A 2 70.60 -11.22 -11.50
C LYS A 2 69.29 -10.95 -10.73
N PRO A 3 68.26 -10.31 -11.31
CA PRO A 3 67.02 -10.05 -10.58
C PRO A 3 66.24 -11.35 -10.36
N ALA A 4 65.88 -11.62 -9.10
CA ALA A 4 65.00 -12.72 -8.74
C ALA A 4 63.56 -12.38 -9.14
N ARG A 5 62.94 -13.21 -9.99
CA ARG A 5 61.51 -13.08 -10.36
C ARG A 5 60.66 -13.75 -9.28
N LEU A 6 59.81 -12.97 -8.61
CA LEU A 6 58.81 -13.53 -7.69
C LEU A 6 57.75 -14.32 -8.48
N PRO A 7 57.33 -15.51 -7.99
CA PRO A 7 56.35 -16.33 -8.67
C PRO A 7 54.99 -15.63 -8.72
N ARG A 8 54.46 -15.46 -9.93
CA ARG A 8 53.10 -14.95 -10.17
C ARG A 8 52.09 -15.98 -9.66
N ARG A 9 51.35 -15.65 -8.60
CA ARG A 9 50.24 -16.47 -8.10
C ARG A 9 49.18 -16.55 -9.21
N ARG A 10 48.95 -17.75 -9.76
CA ARG A 10 47.87 -17.97 -10.74
C ARG A 10 46.53 -17.73 -10.05
N VAL A 11 45.79 -16.73 -10.50
CA VAL A 11 44.39 -16.56 -10.12
C VAL A 11 43.61 -17.66 -10.83
N ARG A 12 42.98 -18.56 -10.06
CA ARG A 12 42.04 -19.54 -10.60
C ARG A 12 40.73 -18.79 -10.91
N GLY A 13 40.26 -18.87 -12.16
CA GLY A 13 38.97 -18.34 -12.58
C GLY A 13 37.83 -19.32 -12.28
N PHE A 14 36.60 -18.81 -12.26
CA PHE A 14 35.38 -19.62 -12.17
C PHE A 14 35.15 -20.40 -13.48
N THR A 15 34.54 -21.58 -13.37
CA THR A 15 34.13 -22.34 -14.56
C THR A 15 32.78 -21.86 -15.10
N LEU A 16 32.55 -22.07 -16.40
CA LEU A 16 31.28 -21.74 -17.03
C LEU A 16 30.13 -22.59 -16.45
N VAL A 17 30.41 -23.86 -16.15
CA VAL A 17 29.44 -24.77 -15.51
C VAL A 17 29.07 -24.29 -14.10
N GLU A 18 30.04 -23.84 -13.31
CA GLU A 18 29.79 -23.29 -11.97
C GLU A 18 28.92 -22.04 -12.02
N SER A 19 29.17 -21.16 -13.00
CA SER A 19 28.33 -19.99 -13.23
C SER A 19 26.91 -20.36 -13.66
N MET A 20 26.72 -21.38 -14.51
CA MET A 20 25.39 -21.86 -14.91
C MET A 20 24.60 -22.44 -13.73
N VAL A 21 25.26 -23.18 -12.84
CA VAL A 21 24.61 -23.71 -11.63
C VAL A 21 24.20 -22.58 -10.69
N VAL A 22 25.05 -21.57 -10.49
CA VAL A 22 24.71 -20.40 -9.66
C VAL A 22 23.50 -19.65 -10.23
N VAL A 23 23.48 -19.39 -11.53
CA VAL A 23 22.34 -18.72 -12.18
C VAL A 23 21.06 -19.55 -12.06
N ALA A 24 21.14 -20.87 -12.21
CA ALA A 24 19.99 -21.76 -12.03
C ALA A 24 19.43 -21.68 -10.60
N ILE A 25 20.29 -21.70 -9.57
CA ILE A 25 19.88 -21.58 -8.16
C ILE A 25 19.25 -20.20 -7.90
N VAL A 26 19.88 -19.12 -8.35
CA VAL A 26 19.35 -17.75 -8.20
C VAL A 26 18.00 -17.58 -8.89
N GLY A 27 17.82 -18.18 -10.07
CA GLY A 27 16.55 -18.17 -10.79
C GLY A 27 15.42 -18.84 -9.99
N VAL A 28 15.69 -20.02 -9.41
CA VAL A 28 14.72 -20.73 -8.56
C VAL A 28 14.36 -19.89 -7.33
N LEU A 29 15.36 -19.37 -6.61
CA LEU A 29 15.12 -18.56 -5.41
C LEU A 29 14.35 -17.26 -5.71
N SER A 30 14.69 -16.59 -6.81
CA SER A 30 14.06 -15.31 -7.19
C SER A 30 12.58 -15.48 -7.53
N SER A 31 12.18 -16.62 -8.11
CA SER A 31 10.78 -16.89 -8.45
C SER A 31 9.85 -16.97 -7.23
N ILE A 32 10.38 -17.31 -6.06
CA ILE A 32 9.63 -17.37 -4.79
C ILE A 32 9.76 -16.05 -4.02
N ALA A 33 10.97 -15.47 -3.98
CA ALA A 33 11.26 -14.30 -3.16
C ALA A 33 10.57 -13.02 -3.65
N LEU A 34 10.57 -12.78 -4.97
CA LEU A 34 10.00 -11.56 -5.56
C LEU A 34 8.50 -11.39 -5.30
N PRO A 35 7.61 -12.36 -5.58
CA PRO A 35 6.17 -12.19 -5.33
C PRO A 35 5.86 -12.02 -3.84
N SER A 36 6.62 -12.67 -2.96
CA SER A 36 6.47 -12.50 -1.51
C SER A 36 6.79 -11.06 -1.08
N MET A 37 7.91 -10.49 -1.56
CA MET A 37 8.33 -9.14 -1.23
C MET A 37 7.31 -8.09 -1.70
N GLU A 38 6.72 -8.24 -2.89
CA GLU A 38 5.67 -7.32 -3.36
C GLU A 38 4.49 -7.25 -2.38
N GLY A 39 4.03 -8.40 -1.87
CA GLY A 39 2.94 -8.45 -0.89
C GLY A 39 3.26 -7.76 0.44
N HIS A 40 4.52 -7.73 0.86
CA HIS A 40 4.96 -6.98 2.04
C HIS A 40 4.94 -5.47 1.79
N VAL A 41 5.44 -5.03 0.63
CA VAL A 41 5.44 -3.61 0.25
C VAL A 41 4.01 -3.07 0.13
N LEU A 42 3.12 -3.83 -0.52
CA LEU A 42 1.71 -3.44 -0.67
C LEU A 42 1.03 -3.27 0.71
N ARG A 43 1.26 -4.21 1.63
CA ARG A 43 0.75 -4.12 3.01
C ARG A 43 1.30 -2.92 3.76
N ALA A 44 2.60 -2.65 3.64
CA ALA A 44 3.21 -1.47 4.28
C ALA A 44 2.59 -0.16 3.78
N ARG A 45 2.34 -0.05 2.47
CA ARG A 45 1.71 1.13 1.85
C ARG A 45 0.27 1.37 2.26
N ARG A 46 -0.46 0.37 2.75
CA ARG A 46 -1.83 0.56 3.29
C ARG A 46 -1.85 1.58 4.43
N SER A 47 -0.77 1.68 5.20
CA SER A 47 -0.66 2.67 6.28
C SER A 47 -0.83 4.11 5.80
N ASP A 48 -0.39 4.43 4.58
CA ASP A 48 -0.57 5.76 3.98
C ASP A 48 -2.06 6.06 3.71
N ALA A 49 -2.83 5.08 3.24
CA ALA A 49 -4.28 5.21 3.13
C ALA A 49 -4.94 5.37 4.48
N LEU A 50 -4.61 4.51 5.46
CA LEU A 50 -5.22 4.54 6.79
C LEU A 50 -4.99 5.89 7.48
N VAL A 51 -3.77 6.42 7.42
CA VAL A 51 -3.45 7.75 7.97
C VAL A 51 -4.24 8.84 7.25
N SER A 52 -4.33 8.77 5.91
CA SER A 52 -5.06 9.77 5.13
C SER A 52 -6.56 9.75 5.42
N LEU A 53 -7.16 8.55 5.53
CA LEU A 53 -8.57 8.37 5.89
C LEU A 53 -8.88 8.90 7.31
N MET A 54 -8.04 8.59 8.29
CA MET A 54 -8.21 9.08 9.67
C MET A 54 -8.05 10.60 9.77
N ARG A 55 -7.13 11.19 9.00
CA ARG A 55 -6.97 12.64 8.89
C ARG A 55 -8.21 13.29 8.30
N ALA A 56 -8.74 12.72 7.22
CA ALA A 56 -9.94 13.21 6.56
C ALA A 56 -11.16 13.11 7.49
N GLN A 57 -11.34 11.98 8.17
CA GLN A 57 -12.39 11.78 9.17
C GLN A 57 -12.32 12.84 10.28
N LEU A 58 -11.14 13.07 10.86
CA LEU A 58 -10.97 14.05 11.93
C LEU A 58 -11.18 15.51 11.44
N ALA A 59 -10.79 15.81 10.20
CA ALA A 59 -11.05 17.11 9.59
C ALA A 59 -12.56 17.33 9.38
N GLU A 60 -13.27 16.30 8.95
CA GLU A 60 -14.72 16.31 8.76
C GLU A 60 -15.47 16.53 10.09
N GLU A 61 -15.08 15.84 11.17
CA GLU A 61 -15.68 16.08 12.50
C GLU A 61 -15.49 17.52 12.98
N ARG A 62 -14.30 18.09 12.76
CA ARG A 62 -14.02 19.49 13.11
C ARG A 62 -14.83 20.46 12.26
N TRP A 63 -15.01 20.15 10.98
CA TRP A 63 -15.83 20.95 10.08
C TRP A 63 -17.30 20.93 10.51
N LEU A 64 -17.84 19.74 10.79
CA LEU A 64 -19.21 19.57 11.25
C LEU A 64 -19.50 20.35 12.53
N ALA A 65 -18.55 20.39 13.47
CA ALA A 65 -18.66 21.17 14.70
C ALA A 65 -18.79 22.68 14.48
N ASN A 66 -18.33 23.20 13.34
CA ASN A 66 -18.33 24.64 13.03
C ASN A 66 -19.39 25.04 11.99
N SER A 67 -19.72 24.15 11.05
CA SER A 67 -20.51 24.48 9.85
C SER A 67 -21.88 23.78 9.80
N ALA A 68 -22.17 22.86 10.74
CA ALA A 68 -23.41 22.07 10.82
C ALA A 68 -23.79 21.29 9.54
N ALA A 69 -22.86 21.14 8.60
CA ALA A 69 -23.00 20.40 7.36
C ALA A 69 -21.66 19.70 7.05
N PHE A 70 -21.71 18.66 6.21
CA PHE A 70 -20.52 17.96 5.73
C PHE A 70 -19.81 18.78 4.64
N GLY A 71 -18.49 18.78 4.66
CA GLY A 71 -17.63 19.46 3.71
C GLY A 71 -17.11 18.53 2.63
N SER A 72 -16.69 19.11 1.51
CA SER A 72 -15.83 18.45 0.52
C SER A 72 -14.39 18.37 1.03
N LEU A 73 -13.56 17.51 0.42
CA LEU A 73 -12.13 17.40 0.74
C LEU A 73 -11.41 18.76 0.70
N ALA A 74 -11.74 19.61 -0.26
CA ALA A 74 -11.16 20.95 -0.40
C ALA A 74 -11.55 21.88 0.76
N GLU A 75 -12.81 21.87 1.18
CA GLU A 75 -13.32 22.71 2.28
C GLU A 75 -12.71 22.33 3.63
N ILE A 76 -12.51 21.02 3.86
CA ILE A 76 -11.88 20.52 5.08
C ILE A 76 -10.34 20.56 5.04
N GLY A 77 -9.75 21.06 3.95
CA GLY A 77 -8.31 21.22 3.80
C GLY A 77 -7.54 19.89 3.66
N VAL A 78 -8.16 18.87 3.08
CA VAL A 78 -7.57 17.55 2.87
C VAL A 78 -7.27 17.35 1.39
N ALA A 79 -6.04 16.94 1.08
CA ALA A 79 -5.64 16.66 -0.29
C ALA A 79 -6.32 15.40 -0.84
N GLU A 80 -6.65 15.43 -2.14
CA GLU A 80 -7.19 14.27 -2.87
C GLU A 80 -6.18 13.14 -3.05
N ARG A 81 -4.89 13.36 -2.78
CA ARG A 81 -3.87 12.31 -2.80
C ARG A 81 -3.31 12.08 -1.42
N SER A 82 -3.07 10.81 -1.10
CA SER A 82 -2.38 10.42 0.12
C SER A 82 -0.95 10.98 0.14
N SER A 83 -0.37 11.11 1.33
CA SER A 83 0.95 11.73 1.51
C SER A 83 2.07 11.06 0.72
N ALA A 84 2.07 9.72 0.62
CA ALA A 84 3.03 8.99 -0.19
C ALA A 84 2.56 8.77 -1.65
N GLY A 85 1.39 9.30 -2.02
CA GLY A 85 0.86 9.28 -3.38
C GLY A 85 0.35 7.93 -3.87
N HIS A 86 0.20 6.95 -2.98
CA HIS A 86 -0.27 5.60 -3.32
C HIS A 86 -1.79 5.48 -3.45
N TYR A 87 -2.54 6.45 -2.92
CA TYR A 87 -4.00 6.45 -2.93
C TYR A 87 -4.56 7.82 -3.34
N THR A 88 -5.74 7.79 -3.94
CA THR A 88 -6.60 8.96 -4.15
C THR A 88 -7.78 8.89 -3.18
N LEU A 89 -8.10 10.01 -2.55
CA LEU A 89 -9.20 10.14 -1.61
C LEU A 89 -10.39 10.79 -2.30
N GLU A 90 -11.57 10.31 -1.94
CA GLU A 90 -12.85 10.89 -2.30
C GLU A 90 -13.72 10.96 -1.04
N LEU A 91 -14.46 12.05 -0.87
CA LEU A 91 -15.44 12.22 0.19
C LEU A 91 -16.80 12.43 -0.45
N ALA A 92 -17.76 11.60 -0.06
CA ALA A 92 -19.14 11.67 -0.51
C ALA A 92 -20.09 11.72 0.67
N ALA A 93 -21.16 12.50 0.55
CA ALA A 93 -22.24 12.47 1.52
C ALA A 93 -22.90 11.07 1.56
N ALA A 94 -23.35 10.67 2.75
CA ALA A 94 -24.11 9.44 2.96
C ALA A 94 -25.35 9.74 3.83
N PRO A 95 -26.40 8.90 3.79
CA PRO A 95 -27.55 9.08 4.67
C PRO A 95 -27.11 9.11 6.14
N GLY A 96 -27.35 10.24 6.80
CA GLY A 96 -26.96 10.43 8.22
C GLY A 96 -25.46 10.50 8.46
N GLY A 97 -24.64 10.85 7.46
CA GLY A 97 -23.20 10.99 7.63
C GLY A 97 -22.43 11.21 6.33
N TYR A 98 -21.24 10.63 6.25
CA TYR A 98 -20.33 10.76 5.12
C TYR A 98 -19.57 9.45 4.89
N ARG A 99 -18.99 9.32 3.69
CA ARG A 99 -18.12 8.22 3.31
C ARG A 99 -16.84 8.79 2.71
N ILE A 100 -15.71 8.37 3.27
CA ILE A 100 -14.39 8.67 2.75
C ILE A 100 -13.82 7.40 2.15
N THR A 101 -13.42 7.47 0.89
CA THR A 101 -12.91 6.35 0.11
C THR A 101 -11.48 6.64 -0.31
N ALA A 102 -10.55 5.75 0.01
CA ALA A 102 -9.19 5.77 -0.49
C ALA A 102 -9.01 4.66 -1.54
N THR A 103 -8.73 5.05 -2.78
CA THR A 103 -8.58 4.15 -3.92
C THR A 103 -7.11 4.06 -4.32
N ALA A 104 -6.58 2.84 -4.36
CA ALA A 104 -5.18 2.60 -4.71
C ALA A 104 -4.85 3.04 -6.14
N THR A 105 -3.64 3.57 -6.32
CA THR A 105 -3.11 4.00 -7.63
C THR A 105 -1.76 3.35 -7.92
N GLY A 106 -1.35 3.38 -9.19
CA GLY A 106 -0.06 2.83 -9.63
C GLY A 106 0.13 1.36 -9.21
N ALA A 107 1.30 1.03 -8.66
CA ALA A 107 1.62 -0.32 -8.22
C ALA A 107 0.71 -0.85 -7.09
N GLN A 108 0.08 0.04 -6.30
CA GLN A 108 -0.78 -0.35 -5.20
C GLN A 108 -2.07 -1.03 -5.68
N THR A 109 -2.48 -0.82 -6.94
CA THR A 109 -3.64 -1.48 -7.55
C THR A 109 -3.54 -3.00 -7.59
N ARG A 110 -2.34 -3.57 -7.42
CA ARG A 110 -2.10 -5.02 -7.32
C ARG A 110 -2.63 -5.63 -6.01
N ASP A 111 -2.87 -4.81 -5.00
CA ASP A 111 -3.45 -5.23 -3.72
C ASP A 111 -4.96 -5.44 -3.83
N ARG A 112 -5.39 -6.44 -4.61
CA ARG A 112 -6.78 -6.54 -5.10
C ARG A 112 -7.83 -6.55 -4.00
N ALA A 113 -7.61 -7.24 -2.88
CA ALA A 113 -8.56 -7.28 -1.78
C ALA A 113 -8.64 -5.94 -1.04
N CYS A 114 -7.55 -5.17 -0.99
CA CYS A 114 -7.47 -3.92 -0.24
C CYS A 114 -7.25 -2.72 -1.16
N ARG A 115 -7.73 -2.82 -2.41
CA ARG A 115 -7.54 -1.80 -3.43
C ARG A 115 -8.30 -0.54 -3.06
N VAL A 116 -9.49 -0.72 -2.52
CA VAL A 116 -10.30 0.35 -1.95
C VAL A 116 -10.39 0.14 -0.44
N LEU A 117 -10.18 1.21 0.31
CA LEU A 117 -10.37 1.29 1.76
C LEU A 117 -11.33 2.44 2.04
N ARG A 118 -12.41 2.18 2.78
CA ARG A 118 -13.42 3.19 3.08
C ARG A 118 -13.77 3.25 4.56
N VAL A 119 -13.98 4.48 5.02
CA VAL A 119 -14.57 4.79 6.32
C VAL A 119 -15.92 5.43 6.05
N GLN A 120 -16.97 4.95 6.69
CA GLN A 120 -18.30 5.53 6.56
C GLN A 120 -18.88 5.81 7.93
N MET A 121 -19.31 7.05 8.14
CA MET A 121 -20.17 7.44 9.24
C MET A 121 -21.62 7.38 8.77
N ALA A 122 -22.48 6.68 9.51
CA ALA A 122 -23.92 6.66 9.27
C ALA A 122 -24.67 6.61 10.60
N GLY A 123 -25.37 7.69 10.95
CA GLY A 123 -26.20 7.75 12.15
C GLY A 123 -25.44 7.52 13.46
N GLY A 124 -24.17 7.93 13.51
CA GLY A 124 -23.28 7.74 14.67
C GLY A 124 -22.51 6.41 14.68
N ASP A 125 -22.78 5.50 13.74
CA ASP A 125 -21.98 4.28 13.57
C ASP A 125 -20.83 4.53 12.59
N LEU A 126 -19.63 4.07 12.96
CA LEU A 126 -18.41 4.22 12.18
C LEU A 126 -18.00 2.86 11.62
N THR A 127 -18.20 2.67 10.32
CA THR A 127 -17.95 1.41 9.64
C THR A 127 -16.69 1.49 8.77
N PHE A 128 -15.94 0.38 8.76
CA PHE A 128 -14.70 0.23 8.00
C PHE A 128 -14.89 -0.89 7.00
N ALA A 129 -14.72 -0.59 5.71
CA ALA A 129 -14.82 -1.59 4.66
C ALA A 129 -13.65 -1.49 3.69
N SER A 130 -13.40 -2.58 2.98
CA SER A 130 -12.38 -2.70 1.96
C SER A 130 -12.93 -3.53 0.80
N GLY A 131 -12.31 -3.45 -0.37
CA GLY A 131 -12.77 -4.19 -1.53
C GLY A 131 -11.89 -4.03 -2.77
N SER A 132 -12.30 -4.72 -3.83
CA SER A 132 -11.71 -4.62 -5.18
C SER A 132 -12.04 -3.33 -5.91
N ASP A 133 -13.13 -2.68 -5.49
CA ASP A 133 -13.71 -1.48 -6.06
C ASP A 133 -14.51 -0.72 -4.98
N ALA A 134 -15.09 0.42 -5.37
CA ALA A 134 -15.76 1.32 -4.44
C ALA A 134 -17.14 0.82 -3.99
N GLU A 135 -17.76 -0.11 -4.73
CA GLU A 135 -19.14 -0.52 -4.52
C GLU A 135 -19.20 -1.78 -3.65
N VAL A 136 -18.38 -2.78 -3.97
CA VAL A 136 -18.43 -4.10 -3.33
C VAL A 136 -17.51 -4.13 -2.11
N ALA A 137 -18.08 -4.49 -0.97
CA ALA A 137 -17.32 -4.72 0.27
C ALA A 137 -16.85 -6.17 0.32
N ASN A 138 -15.66 -6.38 0.85
CA ASN A 138 -15.18 -7.68 1.26
C ASN A 138 -16.01 -8.27 2.41
N ASP A 139 -16.03 -9.59 2.49
CA ASP A 139 -16.45 -10.30 3.68
C ASP A 139 -15.55 -9.97 4.89
N ALA A 140 -16.01 -10.33 6.09
CA ALA A 140 -15.35 -10.00 7.35
C ALA A 140 -13.88 -10.47 7.44
N GLY A 141 -13.52 -11.61 6.84
CA GLY A 141 -12.15 -12.13 6.86
C GLY A 141 -11.16 -11.24 6.10
N PRO A 142 -11.32 -11.08 4.78
CA PRO A 142 -10.45 -10.20 3.99
C PRO A 142 -10.51 -8.74 4.47
N ASN A 143 -11.66 -8.27 4.95
CA ASN A 143 -11.77 -6.92 5.49
C ASN A 143 -10.86 -6.69 6.69
N ARG A 144 -10.86 -7.63 7.65
CA ARG A 144 -9.94 -7.60 8.81
C ARG A 144 -8.48 -7.59 8.40
N ALA A 145 -8.11 -8.36 7.37
CA ALA A 145 -6.75 -8.38 6.84
C ALA A 145 -6.33 -7.04 6.19
N CYS A 146 -7.26 -6.26 5.65
CA CYS A 146 -6.99 -4.94 5.09
C CYS A 146 -6.81 -3.87 6.17
N TRP A 147 -7.62 -3.94 7.24
CA TRP A 147 -7.66 -2.95 8.31
C TRP A 147 -6.80 -3.28 9.53
N ASN A 148 -6.19 -4.47 9.55
CA ASN A 148 -5.40 -4.99 10.67
C ASN A 148 -6.16 -4.91 12.02
N ARG A 149 -7.45 -5.27 11.97
CA ARG A 149 -8.37 -5.36 13.12
C ARG A 149 -9.11 -6.68 13.10
#